data_AF-A0A0S7XQ62-F1
#
_entry.id   AF-A0A0S7XQ62-F1
#
_cell.length_a   1.000
_cell.length_b   1.000
_cell.length_c   1.000
_cell.angle_alpha   90.00
_cell.angle_beta   90.00
_cell.angle_gamma   90.00
#
_symmetry.space_group_name_H-M   'P 1'
#
loop_
_entity.id
_entity.type
_entity.pdbx_description
1 polymer ?
#
loop_
_entity_poly.entity_id
_entity_poly.type
_entity_poly.pdbx_seq_one_letter_code
_entity_poly.pdbx_strand_id
1 'polypeptide(L)'
;MNRVNKTDPMRVNLILLALLAIFVVHSLFLDFTQDDAFISFRYVRNFVNGDGLVFNPGERVEGYTNFFWILLLSLFLKLGFDIVIL
;
A
#
# COMPACT_ATOMS: atom_id res chain seq x y z
N MET A 1 15.73 4.42 -47.79
CA MET A 1 15.80 3.10 -47.11
C MET A 1 16.29 3.35 -45.69
N ASN A 2 15.36 3.62 -44.75
CA ASN A 2 15.70 4.05 -43.39
C ASN A 2 16.14 2.82 -42.57
N ARG A 3 17.41 2.80 -42.14
CA ARG A 3 17.89 1.81 -41.17
C ARG A 3 17.21 2.10 -39.84
N VAL A 4 16.24 1.26 -39.46
CA VAL A 4 15.73 1.23 -38.10
C VAL A 4 16.88 0.80 -37.20
N ASN A 5 17.48 1.74 -36.47
CA ASN A 5 18.49 1.46 -35.46
C ASN A 5 17.85 0.58 -34.39
N LYS A 6 18.16 -0.73 -34.41
CA LYS A 6 17.83 -1.61 -33.30
C LYS A 6 18.62 -1.14 -32.08
N THR A 7 17.93 -0.62 -31.07
CA THR A 7 18.54 -0.31 -29.79
C THR A 7 19.11 -1.58 -29.18
N ASP A 8 20.35 -1.50 -28.71
CA ASP A 8 21.02 -2.61 -28.03
C ASP A 8 20.22 -2.98 -26.77
N PRO A 9 19.76 -4.24 -26.63
CA PRO A 9 18.96 -4.67 -25.47
C PRO A 9 19.67 -4.41 -24.13
N MET A 10 21.01 -4.41 -24.10
CA MET A 10 21.77 -4.11 -22.89
C MET A 10 21.59 -2.65 -22.44
N ARG A 11 21.54 -1.71 -23.39
CA ARG A 11 21.30 -0.28 -23.11
C ARG A 11 19.89 -0.05 -22.60
N VAL A 12 18.90 -0.75 -23.18
CA VAL A 12 17.50 -0.66 -22.73
C VAL A 12 17.38 -1.17 -21.30
N ASN A 13 17.96 -2.33 -20.98
CA ASN A 13 17.95 -2.88 -19.62
C ASN A 13 18.61 -1.94 -18.61
N LEU A 14 19.74 -1.31 -18.98
CA LEU A 14 20.42 -0.36 -18.10
C LEU A 14 19.55 0.87 -17.80
N ILE A 15 18.85 1.39 -18.82
CA ILE A 15 17.93 2.52 -18.65
C ILE A 15 16.75 2.11 -17.77
N LEU A 16 16.17 0.93 -17.99
CA LEU A 16 15.06 0.43 -17.16
C LEU A 16 15.48 0.24 -15.70
N LEU A 17 16.68 -0.28 -15.45
CA LEU A 17 17.23 -0.40 -14.10
C LEU A 17 17.46 0.96 -13.44
N ALA A 18 17.97 1.94 -14.19
CA ALA A 18 18.16 3.29 -13.67
C ALA A 18 16.81 3.95 -13.33
N LEU A 19 15.80 3.80 -14.21
CA LEU A 19 14.46 4.31 -13.96
C LEU A 19 13.80 3.63 -12.74
N LEU A 20 13.96 2.32 -12.60
CA LEU A 20 13.48 1.58 -11.44
C LEU A 20 14.15 2.08 -10.16
N ALA A 21 15.47 2.27 -10.17
CA ALA A 21 16.20 2.78 -9.02
C ALA A 21 15.73 4.19 -8.62
N ILE A 22 15.55 5.09 -9.59
CA ILE A 22 15.03 6.44 -9.35
C ILE A 22 13.62 6.37 -8.77
N PHE A 23 12.75 5.52 -9.33
CA PHE A 23 11.39 5.33 -8.83
C PHE A 23 11.38 4.85 -7.38
N VAL A 24 12.15 3.81 -7.06
CA VAL A 24 12.25 3.28 -5.69
C VAL A 24 12.72 4.35 -4.71
N VAL A 25 13.79 5.09 -5.05
CA VAL A 25 14.29 6.17 -4.21
C VAL A 25 13.22 7.25 -4.02
N HIS A 26 12.56 7.68 -5.09
CA HIS A 26 11.51 8.69 -5.03
C HIS A 26 10.33 8.25 -4.16
N SER A 27 9.87 7.00 -4.30
CA SER A 27 8.80 6.43 -3.48
C SER A 27 9.17 6.37 -2.00
N LEU A 28 10.40 6.01 -1.67
CA LEU A 28 10.89 6.01 -0.28
C LEU A 28 10.96 7.42 0.31
N PHE A 29 11.27 8.44 -0.49
CA PHE A 29 11.31 9.83 -0.04
C PHE A 29 9.93 10.47 0.14
N LEU A 30 8.90 9.98 -0.57
CA LEU A 30 7.54 10.50 -0.44
C LEU A 30 6.89 10.13 0.89
N ASP A 31 7.24 8.98 1.47
CA ASP A 31 6.67 8.45 2.72
C ASP A 31 5.14 8.61 2.79
N PHE A 32 4.47 8.22 1.71
CA PHE A 32 3.05 8.50 1.50
C PHE A 32 2.20 7.26 1.81
N THR A 33 1.25 7.42 2.74
CA THR A 33 0.17 6.44 2.94
C THR A 33 -1.06 6.90 2.17
N GLN A 34 -1.62 6.03 1.33
CA GLN A 34 -2.83 6.34 0.58
C GLN A 34 -4.05 6.46 1.50
N ASP A 35 -4.85 7.52 1.32
CA ASP A 35 -6.02 7.82 2.15
C ASP A 35 -7.05 6.66 2.19
N ASP A 36 -7.24 5.96 1.07
CA ASP A 36 -8.12 4.78 1.02
C ASP A 36 -7.64 3.64 1.93
N ALA A 37 -6.32 3.44 2.02
CA ALA A 37 -5.71 2.45 2.90
C ALA A 37 -5.86 2.88 4.37
N PHE A 38 -5.72 4.19 4.64
CA PHE A 38 -5.89 4.74 5.99
C PHE A 38 -7.27 4.44 6.58
N ILE A 39 -8.34 4.52 5.78
CA ILE A 39 -9.69 4.13 6.22
C ILE A 39 -9.65 2.70 6.77
N SER A 40 -9.09 1.76 6.02
CA SER A 40 -8.98 0.36 6.42
C SER A 40 -8.18 0.19 7.72
N PHE A 41 -7.03 0.83 7.83
CA PHE A 41 -6.17 0.75 9.02
C PHE A 41 -6.85 1.26 10.29
N ARG A 42 -7.67 2.31 10.18
CA ARG A 42 -8.43 2.81 11.32
C ARG A 42 -9.49 1.83 11.80
N TYR A 43 -10.25 1.21 10.88
CA TYR A 43 -11.20 0.15 11.23
C TYR A 43 -10.49 -1.04 11.89
N VAL A 44 -9.37 -1.47 11.34
CA VAL A 44 -8.54 -2.56 11.88
C VAL A 44 -8.09 -2.23 13.31
N ARG A 45 -7.58 -1.02 13.54
CA ARG A 45 -7.09 -0.59 14.86
C ARG A 45 -8.21 -0.54 15.90
N ASN A 46 -9.36 0.02 15.55
CA ASN A 46 -10.52 0.08 16.44
C ASN A 46 -11.07 -1.32 16.75
N PHE A 47 -11.11 -2.20 15.75
CA PHE A 47 -11.55 -3.59 15.94
C PHE A 47 -10.62 -4.37 16.87
N VAL A 48 -9.30 -4.26 16.68
CA VAL A 48 -8.30 -4.91 17.53
C VAL A 48 -8.31 -4.35 18.96
N ASN A 49 -8.60 -3.06 19.15
CA ASN A 49 -8.74 -2.42 20.45
C ASN A 49 -10.06 -2.76 21.18
N GLY A 50 -11.03 -3.39 20.50
CA GLY A 50 -12.32 -3.77 21.08
C GLY A 50 -13.44 -2.74 20.91
N ASP A 51 -13.21 -1.65 20.18
CA ASP A 51 -14.22 -0.63 19.86
C ASP A 51 -15.22 -1.11 18.80
N GLY A 52 -14.89 -2.21 18.13
CA GLY A 52 -15.68 -2.79 17.03
C GLY A 52 -15.25 -2.29 15.66
N LEU A 53 -15.96 -2.75 14.62
CA LEU A 53 -15.74 -2.33 13.23
C LEU A 53 -16.37 -0.96 12.99
N VAL A 54 -15.75 0.08 13.52
CA VAL A 54 -16.21 1.47 13.43
C VAL A 54 -15.06 2.39 13.03
N PHE A 55 -15.36 3.46 12.31
CA PHE A 55 -14.37 4.52 12.06
C PHE A 55 -14.22 5.44 13.27
N ASN A 56 -15.33 5.89 13.85
CA ASN A 56 -15.36 6.68 15.09
C ASN A 56 -16.00 5.84 16.20
N PRO A 57 -15.31 5.58 17.33
CA PRO A 57 -15.92 4.91 18.47
C PRO A 57 -17.21 5.60 18.92
N GLY A 58 -18.27 4.81 19.12
CA GLY A 58 -19.63 5.31 19.44
C GLY A 58 -20.54 5.50 18.21
N GLU A 59 -19.99 5.61 17.00
CA GLU A 59 -20.75 5.73 15.75
C GLU A 59 -20.68 4.43 14.96
N ARG A 60 -21.83 3.79 14.73
CA ARG A 60 -21.91 2.52 13.98
C ARG A 60 -22.26 2.79 12.53
N VAL A 61 -21.22 2.97 11.71
CA VAL A 61 -21.33 3.12 10.26
C VAL A 61 -20.32 2.18 9.61
N GLU A 62 -20.76 1.44 8.60
CA GLU A 62 -19.89 0.60 7.77
C GLU A 62 -19.37 1.44 6.59
N GLY A 63 -18.10 1.83 6.67
CA GLY A 63 -17.45 2.68 5.66
C GLY A 63 -16.28 2.01 4.95
N TYR A 64 -16.02 0.72 5.18
CA TYR A 64 -15.03 -0.04 4.44
C TYR A 64 -15.70 -0.79 3.27
N THR A 65 -14.96 -1.01 2.19
CA THR A 65 -15.45 -1.73 0.99
C THR A 65 -15.06 -3.20 0.97
N ASN A 66 -14.05 -3.59 1.78
CA ASN A 66 -13.43 -4.91 1.72
C ASN A 66 -13.41 -5.58 3.09
N PHE A 67 -14.54 -6.17 3.51
CA PHE A 67 -14.67 -6.82 4.84
C PHE A 67 -13.58 -7.88 5.12
N PHE A 68 -13.35 -8.78 4.16
CA PHE A 68 -12.34 -9.84 4.30
C PHE A 68 -10.93 -9.27 4.51
N TRP A 69 -10.61 -8.17 3.81
CA TRP A 69 -9.33 -7.48 3.96
C TRP A 69 -9.15 -6.90 5.36
N ILE A 70 -10.21 -6.28 5.92
CA ILE A 70 -10.20 -5.79 7.31
C ILE A 70 -9.90 -6.92 8.30
N LEU A 71 -10.55 -8.08 8.15
CA LEU A 71 -10.32 -9.22 9.03
C LEU A 71 -8.88 -9.75 8.93
N LEU A 72 -8.34 -9.84 7.72
CA LEU A 72 -6.98 -10.30 7.49
C LEU A 72 -5.95 -9.34 8.10
N LEU A 73 -6.08 -8.04 7.88
CA LEU A 73 -5.23 -7.02 8.49
C LEU A 73 -5.36 -7.01 10.03
N SER A 74 -6.56 -7.24 10.55
CA SER A 74 -6.77 -7.35 12.01
C SER A 74 -6.03 -8.53 12.61
N LEU A 75 -5.95 -9.65 11.91
CA LEU A 75 -5.13 -10.78 12.32
C LEU A 75 -3.64 -10.41 12.33
N PHE A 76 -3.13 -9.79 11.27
CA PHE A 76 -1.72 -9.37 11.20
C PHE A 76 -1.37 -8.36 12.29
N LEU A 77 -2.19 -7.34 12.50
CA LEU A 77 -1.98 -6.36 13.56
C LEU A 77 -1.97 -7.02 14.95
N LYS A 78 -2.89 -7.96 15.20
CA LYS A 78 -2.95 -8.71 16.47
C LYS A 78 -1.72 -9.61 16.68
N LEU A 79 -1.11 -10.09 15.61
CA LEU A 79 0.15 -10.85 15.65
C LEU A 79 1.40 -9.96 15.80
N GLY A 80 1.23 -8.63 15.82
CA GLY A 80 2.31 -7.67 16.01
C GLY A 80 2.99 -7.18 14.74
N PHE A 81 2.41 -7.44 13.57
CA PHE A 81 2.91 -6.88 12.30
C PHE A 81 2.47 -5.42 12.12
N ASP A 82 3.33 -4.63 11.47
CA ASP A 82 2.97 -3.29 11.03
C ASP A 82 2.15 -3.37 9.74
N ILE A 83 0.86 -3.05 9.85
CA ILE A 83 -0.08 -3.08 8.72
C ILE A 83 0.08 -1.90 7.75
N VAL A 84 0.82 -0.85 8.11
CA VAL A 84 1.06 0.30 7.22
C VAL A 84 2.14 -0.03 6.18
N ILE A 85 3.07 -0.91 6.53
CA ILE A 85 4.18 -1.35 5.68
C ILE A 85 3.80 -2.58 4.83
N LEU A 86 2.72 -3.29 5.22
CA LEU A 86 2.25 -4.57 4.64
C LEU A 86 1.43 -4.38 3.37
#